data_AF-A0A0G4J1J3-F1
#
_entry.id   AF-A0A0G4J1J3-F1
#
_cell.length_a   1.000
_cell.length_b   1.000
_cell.length_c   1.000
_cell.angle_alpha   90.00
_cell.angle_beta   90.00
_cell.angle_gamma   90.00
#
_symmetry.space_group_name_H-M   'P 1'
#
loop_
_entity.id
_entity.type
_entity.pdbx_description
1 polymer ?
#
loop_
_entity_poly.entity_id
_entity_poly.type
_entity_poly.pdbx_seq_one_letter_code
_entity_poly.pdbx_strand_id
1 'polypeptide(L)' 'MAGGGVRPNRWIEDVAARRERLHETFRVTPRNAMLGIVFGIMVPVGIYCMVKTNQYRQDELMGRGKREYF' A
#
# COMPACT_ATOMS: atom_id res chain seq x y z
N MET A 1 3.48 -15.43 27.81
CA MET A 1 2.89 -14.83 26.59
C MET A 1 2.78 -15.95 25.57
N ALA A 2 1.54 -16.25 25.14
CA ALA A 2 1.07 -17.32 24.23
C ALA A 2 1.97 -18.58 24.12
N GLY A 3 1.73 -19.71 24.79
CA GLY A 3 0.44 -20.32 25.13
C GLY A 3 -0.11 -21.23 24.02
N GLY A 4 0.75 -21.97 23.32
CA GLY A 4 0.38 -23.03 22.39
C GLY A 4 1.59 -23.93 22.17
N GLY A 5 1.41 -25.26 22.17
CA GLY A 5 2.48 -26.25 22.01
C GLY A 5 3.09 -26.27 20.61
N VAL A 6 3.70 -25.16 20.20
CA VAL A 6 4.34 -24.99 18.90
C VAL A 6 5.81 -25.36 19.06
N ARG A 7 6.30 -26.29 18.24
CA ARG A 7 7.72 -26.65 18.24
C ARG A 7 8.53 -25.48 17.68
N PRO A 8 9.48 -24.90 18.42
CA PRO A 8 10.27 -23.79 17.93
C PRO A 8 11.07 -24.24 16.70
N ASN A 9 11.00 -23.46 15.64
CA ASN A 9 11.80 -23.67 14.44
C ASN A 9 12.68 -22.44 14.25
N ARG A 10 13.98 -22.64 14.48
CA ARG A 10 14.99 -21.60 14.39
C ARG A 10 14.96 -20.83 13.08
N TRP A 11 14.66 -21.49 11.96
CA TRP A 11 14.55 -20.82 10.66
C TRP A 11 13.37 -19.85 10.58
N ILE A 12 12.24 -20.22 11.18
CA ILE A 12 11.03 -19.39 11.19
C ILE A 12 11.23 -18.19 12.13
N GLU A 13 11.82 -18.44 13.30
CA GLU A 13 12.14 -17.40 14.28
C GLU A 13 13.17 -16.40 13.73
N ASP A 14 14.23 -16.87 13.07
CA ASP A 14 15.24 -16.00 12.44
C ASP A 14 14.64 -15.15 11.31
N VAL A 15 13.73 -15.71 10.50
CA VAL A 15 13.04 -14.94 9.45
C VAL A 15 12.07 -13.93 10.05
N ALA A 16 11.33 -14.29 11.10
CA ALA A 16 10.43 -13.38 11.81
C ALA A 16 11.22 -12.22 12.43
N ALA A 17 12.30 -12.51 13.16
CA ALA A 17 13.17 -11.52 13.79
C ALA A 17 13.79 -10.56 12.75
N ARG A 18 14.20 -11.06 11.57
CA ARG A 18 14.71 -10.22 10.48
C ARG A 18 13.66 -9.29 9.90
N ARG A 19 12.38 -9.72 9.84
CA ARG A 19 11.28 -8.87 9.37
C ARG A 19 10.95 -7.77 10.36
N GLU A 20 10.93 -8.09 11.65
CA GLU A 20 10.70 -7.10 12.71
C GLU A 20 11.78 -6.01 12.69
N ARG A 21 13.04 -6.38 12.46
CA ARG A 21 14.19 -5.46 12.36
C ARG A 21 14.44 -4.90 10.96
N LEU A 22 13.51 -5.07 10.02
CA LEU A 22 13.69 -4.60 8.65
C LEU A 22 13.93 -3.08 8.59
N HIS A 23 13.34 -2.33 9.53
CA HIS A 23 13.51 -0.88 9.65
C HIS A 23 14.95 -0.48 10.00
N GLU A 24 15.68 -1.28 10.80
CA GLU A 24 17.09 -1.03 11.16
C GLU A 24 18.02 -1.24 9.96
N THR A 25 17.70 -2.20 9.10
CA THR A 25 18.51 -2.55 7.92
C THR A 25 18.07 -1.78 6.67
N PHE A 26 16.98 -1.01 6.74
CA PHE A 26 16.44 -0.31 5.58
C PHE A 26 17.42 0.76 5.11
N ARG A 27 17.74 0.70 3.81
CA ARG A 27 18.58 1.71 3.15
C ARG A 27 17.79 2.42 2.07
N VAL A 28 17.90 3.74 2.04
CA VAL A 28 17.36 4.58 0.98
C VAL A 28 18.25 4.42 -0.26
N THR A 29 17.93 3.41 -1.07
CA THR A 29 18.53 3.24 -2.39
C THR A 29 17.61 3.85 -3.45
N PRO A 30 18.14 4.22 -4.63
CA PRO A 30 17.31 4.76 -5.72
C PRO A 30 16.14 3.83 -6.07
N ARG A 31 16.37 2.51 -6.04
CA ARG A 31 15.34 1.50 -6.27
C ARG A 31 14.26 1.52 -5.18
N ASN A 32 14.65 1.57 -3.91
CA ASN A 32 13.70 1.59 -2.79
C ASN A 32 12.91 2.90 -2.76
N ALA A 33 13.55 4.03 -3.06
CA ALA A 33 12.89 5.32 -3.19
C ALA A 33 11.89 5.33 -4.35
N MET A 34 12.27 4.80 -5.52
CA MET A 34 11.37 4.67 -6.66
C MET A 34 10.14 3.81 -6.32
N LEU A 35 10.34 2.66 -5.67
CA LEU A 35 9.23 1.81 -5.22
C LEU A 35 8.34 2.53 -4.20
N GLY A 36 8.93 3.24 -3.24
CA GLY A 36 8.19 4.04 -2.27
C GLY A 36 7.33 5.13 -2.92
N ILE A 37 7.85 5.81 -3.94
CA ILE A 37 7.11 6.85 -4.68
C ILE A 37 5.98 6.23 -5.52
N VAL A 38 6.28 5.16 -6.26
CA VAL A 38 5.29 4.50 -7.13
C VAL A 38 4.14 3.96 -6.29
N PHE A 39 4.43 3.17 -5.26
CA PHE A 39 3.38 2.54 -4.47
C PHE A 39 2.78 3.46 -3.40
N GLY A 40 3.55 4.40 -2.86
CA GLY A 40 3.09 5.34 -1.83
C GLY A 40 2.32 6.54 -2.36
N ILE A 41 2.60 6.99 -3.60
CA ILE A 41 2.01 8.21 -4.15
C ILE A 41 1.33 7.93 -5.49
N MET A 42 2.06 7.39 -6.46
CA MET A 42 1.57 7.27 -7.84
C MET A 42 0.33 6.38 -7.94
N VAL A 43 0.33 5.23 -7.26
CA VAL A 43 -0.81 4.30 -7.25
C VAL A 43 -2.05 4.91 -6.60
N PRO A 44 -2.00 5.44 -5.35
CA PRO A 44 -3.17 6.08 -4.74
C PRO A 44 -3.72 7.25 -5.55
N VAL A 45 -2.86 8.12 -6.08
CA VAL A 45 -3.27 9.27 -6.92
C VAL A 45 -3.89 8.80 -8.22
N GLY A 46 -3.33 7.77 -8.86
CA GLY A 46 -3.88 7.17 -10.07
C GLY A 46 -5.29 6.60 -9.84
N ILE A 47 -5.47 5.87 -8.73
CA ILE A 47 -6.79 5.33 -8.35
C ILE A 47 -7.78 6.47 -8.09
N TYR A 48 -7.38 7.50 -7.35
CA TYR A 48 -8.22 8.67 -7.08
C TYR A 48 -8.70 9.32 -8.38
N CYS A 49 -7.78 9.64 -9.29
CA CYS A 49 -8.11 10.25 -10.58
C CYS A 49 -9.01 9.35 -11.42
N MET A 50 -8.76 8.02 -11.44
CA MET A 50 -9.57 7.07 -12.19
C MET A 50 -11.00 7.00 -11.66
N VAL A 51 -11.16 6.89 -10.33
CA VAL A 51 -12.48 6.87 -9.67
C VAL A 51 -13.22 8.18 -9.95
N LYS A 52 -12.57 9.32 -9.72
CA LYS A 52 -13.14 10.64 -9.96
C LYS A 52 -13.60 10.83 -11.41
N THR A 53 -12.77 10.42 -12.37
CA THR A 53 -13.11 10.47 -13.80
C THR A 53 -14.29 9.56 -14.15
N ASN A 54 -14.34 8.35 -13.58
CA ASN A 54 -15.45 7.43 -13.78
C ASN A 54 -16.77 7.96 -13.18
N GLN A 55 -16.71 8.60 -12.01
CA GLN A 55 -17.89 9.24 -11.39
C GLN A 55 -18.39 10.41 -12.24
N TYR A 56 -17.51 11.30 -12.72
CA TYR A 56 -17.90 12.37 -13.63
C TYR A 56 -18.56 11.85 -14.91
N ARG A 57 -17.99 10.80 -15.51
CA ARG A 57 -18.56 10.18 -16.71
C ARG A 57 -19.93 9.55 -16.44
N GLN A 58 -20.14 8.96 -15.26
CA GLN A 58 -21.46 8.43 -14.88
C GLN A 58 -22.49 9.54 -14.66
N ASP A 59 -22.12 10.64 -14.03
CA ASP A 59 -23.02 11.78 -13.82
C ASP A 59 -23.44 12.47 -15.12
N GLU A 60 -22.50 12.62 -16.06
CA GLU A 60 -22.78 13.14 -17.41
C GLU A 60 -23.79 12.24 -18.14
N LEU A 61 -23.65 10.91 -18.02
CA LEU A 61 -24.60 9.95 -18.60
C LEU A 61 -25.97 9.98 -17.92
N MET A 62 -26.04 10.31 -16.63
CA MET A 62 -27.29 10.41 -15.87
C MET A 62 -27.93 11.81 -15.93
N GLY A 63 -27.33 12.78 -16.63
CA GLY A 63 -27.82 14.15 -16.73
C GLY A 63 -27.80 14.92 -15.40
N ARG A 64 -27.03 14.46 -14.40
CA ARG A 64 -26.84 15.17 -13.14
C ARG A 64 -25.73 16.21 -13.31
N GLY A 65 -26.01 17.47 -12.97
CA GLY A 65 -25.00 18.55 -13.03
C GLY A 65 -23.75 18.19 -12.24
N LYS A 66 -22.57 18.63 -12.72
CA LYS A 66 -21.25 18.29 -12.15
C LYS A 66 -21.26 18.40 -10.61
N ARG A 67 -21.03 17.28 -9.93
CA ARG A 67 -20.82 17.22 -8.48
C ARG A 67 -19.35 17.07 -8.19
N GLU A 68 -18.83 17.86 -7.25
CA GLU A 68 -17.47 17.70 -6.78
C GLU A 68 -17.41 16.49 -5.83
N TYR A 69 -16.84 15.39 -6.34
CA TYR A 69 -16.49 14.24 -5.51
C TYR A 69 -15.11 14.49 -4.89
N PHE A 70 -15.07 14.40 -3.56
CA PHE A 70 -13.86 14.60 -2.75
C PHE A 70 -12.75 13.64 -3.14
#